data_AF-A0A6P0U938-F1
#
_entry.id   AF-A0A6P0U938-F1
#
_cell.length_a   1.000
_cell.length_b   1.000
_cell.length_c   1.000
_cell.angle_alpha   90.00
_cell.angle_beta   90.00
_cell.angle_gamma   90.00
#
_symmetry.space_group_name_H-M   'P 1'
#
loop_
_entity.id
_entity.type
_entity.pdbx_description
1 polymer ?
#
loop_
_entity_poly.entity_id
_entity_poly.type
_entity_poly.pdbx_seq_one_letter_code
_entity_poly.pdbx_strand_id
1 'polypeptide(L)' 'MKNNHAKVRAHDAIVGVLYLISAGLTLYTQNLNFLWIAVAVGGLQILSPLTKFCPVYFVLNKMMPDTEPLQDGK' A
#
# COMPACT_ATOMS: atom_id res chain seq x y z
N MET A 1 -13.68 0.12 20.71
CA MET A 1 -12.53 0.58 19.90
C MET A 1 -12.58 -0.14 18.57
N LYS A 2 -12.93 0.54 17.46
CA LYS A 2 -12.94 -0.09 16.14
C LYS A 2 -11.50 -0.46 15.79
N ASN A 3 -11.24 -1.72 15.47
CA ASN A 3 -9.89 -2.29 15.35
C ASN A 3 -9.15 -1.79 14.09
N ASN A 4 -8.61 -0.56 14.14
CA ASN A 4 -7.77 0.00 13.07
C ASN A 4 -6.52 -0.85 12.79
N HIS A 5 -6.10 -1.68 13.75
CA HIS A 5 -4.98 -2.60 13.64
C HIS A 5 -5.15 -3.62 12.50
N ALA A 6 -6.38 -4.08 12.24
CA ALA A 6 -6.65 -5.01 11.14
C ALA A 6 -6.45 -4.33 9.78
N LYS A 7 -6.87 -3.07 9.66
CA LYS A 7 -6.73 -2.27 8.43
C LYS A 7 -5.26 -1.97 8.14
N VAL A 8 -4.49 -1.59 9.15
CA VAL A 8 -3.03 -1.36 9.03
C VAL A 8 -2.32 -2.66 8.63
N ARG A 9 -2.64 -3.79 9.25
CA ARG A 9 -2.06 -5.10 8.90
C ARG A 9 -2.37 -5.50 7.45
N ALA A 10 -3.60 -5.30 7.01
CA ALA A 10 -4.00 -5.58 5.63
C ALA A 10 -3.27 -4.67 4.64
N HIS A 11 -3.11 -3.39 4.98
CA HIS A 11 -2.32 -2.45 4.20
C HIS A 11 -0.87 -2.92 4.05
N ASP A 12 -0.20 -3.25 5.16
CA ASP A 12 1.20 -3.68 5.16
C ASP A 12 1.41 -4.99 4.40
N ALA A 13 0.45 -5.92 4.50
CA ALA A 13 0.47 -7.15 3.71
C ALA A 13 0.39 -6.87 2.20
N ILE A 14 -0.52 -5.99 1.77
CA ILE A 14 -0.68 -5.63 0.36
C ILE A 14 0.60 -4.96 -0.18
N VAL A 15 1.14 -3.99 0.55
CA VAL A 15 2.37 -3.28 0.16
C VAL A 15 3.56 -4.24 0.11
N GLY A 16 3.69 -5.12 1.11
CA GLY A 16 4.74 -6.14 1.14
C GLY A 16 4.66 -7.10 -0.05
N VAL A 17 3.46 -7.56 -0.41
CA VAL A 17 3.25 -8.41 -1.59
C VAL A 17 3.62 -7.68 -2.88
N LEU A 18 3.27 -6.39 -3.03
CA LEU A 18 3.65 -5.61 -4.21
C LEU A 18 5.17 -5.47 -4.35
N TYR A 19 5.91 -5.30 -3.25
CA TYR A 19 7.37 -5.30 -3.28
C TYR A 19 7.96 -6.66 -3.66
N LEU A 20 7.41 -7.75 -3.11
CA LEU A 20 7.85 -9.10 -3.48
C LEU A 20 7.56 -9.43 -4.95
N ILE A 21 6.42 -8.99 -5.47
CA ILE A 21 6.07 -9.13 -6.90
C ILE A 21 7.06 -8.32 -7.75
N SER A 22 7.34 -7.06 -7.38
CA SER A 22 8.31 -6.21 -8.09
C SER A 22 9.69 -6.87 -8.14
N ALA A 23 10.23 -7.27 -6.99
CA ALA A 23 11.54 -7.93 -6.91
C ALA A 23 11.54 -9.28 -7.64
N GLY A 24 10.50 -10.10 -7.44
CA GLY A 24 10.35 -11.40 -8.08
C GLY A 24 10.31 -11.31 -9.59
N LEU A 25 9.54 -10.37 -10.16
CA LEU A 25 9.51 -10.16 -11.61
C LEU A 25 10.85 -9.65 -12.14
N THR A 26 11.51 -8.72 -11.43
CA THR A 26 12.85 -8.26 -11.82
C THR A 26 13.83 -9.42 -11.90
N LEU A 27 13.86 -10.29 -10.89
CA LEU A 27 14.75 -11.45 -10.86
C LEU A 27 14.38 -12.52 -11.89
N TYR A 28 13.09 -12.79 -12.08
CA TYR A 28 12.63 -13.81 -13.02
C TYR A 28 12.85 -13.42 -14.48
N THR A 29 12.61 -12.15 -14.83
CA THR A 29 12.71 -11.67 -16.21
C THR A 29 14.04 -10.99 -16.54
N GLN A 30 14.91 -10.79 -15.54
CA GLN A 30 16.13 -9.97 -15.61
C GLN A 30 15.86 -8.54 -16.14
N ASN A 31 14.63 -8.04 -15.94
CA ASN A 31 14.20 -6.74 -16.41
C ASN A 31 14.06 -5.75 -15.24
N LEU A 32 14.93 -4.75 -15.23
CA LEU A 32 14.95 -3.72 -14.21
C LEU A 32 13.72 -2.81 -14.23
N ASN A 33 12.94 -2.79 -15.32
CA ASN A 33 11.72 -1.99 -15.39
C ASN A 33 10.70 -2.37 -14.31
N PHE A 34 10.70 -3.63 -13.83
CA PHE A 34 9.81 -4.05 -12.76
C PHE A 34 10.14 -3.41 -11.40
N LEU A 35 11.34 -2.86 -11.21
CA LEU A 35 11.69 -2.08 -10.00
C LEU A 35 10.89 -0.77 -9.90
N TRP A 36 10.39 -0.23 -11.02
CA TRP A 36 9.53 0.95 -11.00
C TRP A 36 8.24 0.72 -10.21
N ILE A 37 7.76 -0.53 -10.09
CA ILE A 37 6.63 -0.87 -9.22
C ILE A 37 7.00 -0.56 -7.76
N ALA A 38 8.15 -1.05 -7.28
CA ALA A 38 8.62 -0.76 -5.93
C ALA A 38 8.89 0.73 -5.71
N VAL A 39 9.47 1.43 -6.69
CA VAL A 39 9.70 2.88 -6.60
C VAL A 39 8.38 3.65 -6.50
N ALA A 40 7.37 3.31 -7.31
CA ALA A 40 6.07 3.96 -7.26
C ALA A 40 5.34 3.70 -5.93
N VAL A 41 5.30 2.44 -5.48
CA VAL A 41 4.68 2.04 -4.22
C VAL A 41 5.39 2.70 -3.03
N GLY A 42 6.72 2.68 -3.01
CA GLY A 42 7.53 3.31 -1.96
C GLY A 42 7.41 4.84 -1.96
N GLY A 43 7.39 5.46 -3.14
CA GLY A 43 7.16 6.89 -3.28
C GLY A 43 5.80 7.30 -2.73
N LEU A 44 4.73 6.56 -3.07
CA LEU A 44 3.40 6.78 -2.51
C LEU A 44 3.38 6.58 -0.98
N GLN A 45 4.07 5.56 -0.47
CA GLN A 45 4.18 5.31 0.97
C GLN A 45 4.82 6.51 1.71
N ILE A 46 5.91 7.05 1.16
CA ILE A 46 6.64 8.20 1.72
C ILE A 46 5.81 9.48 1.62
N LEU A 47 5.06 9.68 0.54
CA LEU A 47 4.20 10.86 0.36
C LEU A 47 2.91 10.79 1.18
N SER A 48 2.42 9.59 1.50
CA SER A 48 1.15 9.38 2.21
C SER A 48 0.98 10.13 3.54
N PRO A 49 2.02 10.37 4.37
CA PRO A 49 1.89 11.17 5.59
C PRO A 49 1.65 12.65 5.30
N LEU A 50 2.15 13.14 4.15
CA LEU A 50 2.03 14.54 3.72
C LEU A 50 0.69 14.80 3.03
N THR A 51 0.31 13.91 2.10
CA THR A 51 -0.93 14.04 1.33
C THR A 51 -2.14 13.51 2.08
N LYS A 52 -1.92 12.77 3.18
CA LYS A 52 -2.94 12.01 3.92
C LYS A 52 -3.76 11.09 3.02
N PHE A 53 -3.19 10.66 1.90
CA PHE A 53 -3.82 9.82 0.90
C PHE A 53 -2.92 8.66 0.54
N CYS A 54 -3.45 7.45 0.68
CA CYS A 54 -2.86 6.23 0.15
C CYS A 54 -3.93 5.46 -0.63
N PRO A 55 -3.68 5.09 -1.90
CA PRO A 55 -4.63 4.31 -2.70
C PRO A 55 -5.08 3.01 -2.02
N VAL A 56 -4.18 2.36 -1.28
CA VAL A 56 -4.48 1.12 -0.54
C VAL A 56 -5.49 1.40 0.57
N TYR A 57 -5.27 2.43 1.39
CA TYR A 57 -6.22 2.80 2.44
C TYR A 57 -7.55 3.30 1.88
N PHE A 58 -7.56 3.97 0.72
CA PHE A 58 -8.80 4.33 0.03
C PHE A 58 -9.65 3.09 -0.31
N VAL A 59 -9.04 2.05 -0.87
CA VAL A 59 -9.73 0.78 -1.16
C VAL A 59 -10.15 0.07 0.13
N LEU A 60 -9.27 -0.01 1.13
CA LEU A 60 -9.57 -0.66 2.42
C LEU A 60 -10.69 0.05 3.19
N ASN A 61 -10.79 1.37 3.12
CA ASN A 61 -11.90 2.12 3.72
C ASN A 61 -13.25 1.74 3.09
N LYS A 62 -13.26 1.42 1.79
CA LYS A 62 -14.47 0.96 1.09
C LYS A 62 -14.80 -0.50 1.38
N MET A 63 -13.79 -1.36 1.51
CA MET A 63 -13.99 -2.78 1.82
C MET A 63 -14.29 -3.06 3.29
N MET A 64 -13.82 -2.21 4.20
CA MET A 64 -13.97 -2.35 5.65
C MET A 64 -14.68 -1.12 6.25
N PRO A 65 -15.95 -0.83 5.89
CA PRO A 65 -16.68 0.34 6.38
C PRO A 65 -16.91 0.31 7.90
N ASP A 66 -16.85 -0.89 8.50
CA ASP A 66 -16.99 -1.12 9.93
C ASP A 66 -15.74 -0.77 10.75
N THR A 67 -14.75 -0.10 10.16
CA THR A 67 -13.53 0.37 10.85
C THR A 67 -13.39 1.89 10.69
N GLU A 68 -12.57 2.56 11.50
CA GLU A 68 -12.38 4.00 11.30
C GLU A 68 -11.62 4.26 9.99
N PRO A 69 -12.01 5.28 9.21
CA PRO A 69 -11.31 5.62 7.98
C PRO A 69 -9.89 6.08 8.32
N LEU A 70 -8.90 5.50 7.64
CA LEU A 70 -7.49 5.88 7.73
C LEU A 70 -7.08 6.57 6.43
N GLN A 71 -6.29 7.64 6.52
CA GLN A 71 -5.77 8.40 5.36
C GLN A 71 -6.84 8.72 4.30
N ASP A 72 -7.91 9.41 4.74
CA ASP A 72 -9.06 9.82 3.93
C ASP A 72 -8.97 11.27 3.40
N GLY A 73 -7.80 11.92 3.52
CA GLY A 73 -7.58 13.30 3.08
C GLY A 73 -8.05 14.39 4.04
N LYS A 74 -8.57 14.06 5.23
CA LYS A 74 -8.88 15.04 6.29
C LYS A 74 -7.66 15.43 7.12
#